data_AF-M2P494-F1
#
_entry.id   AF-M2P494-F1
#
_cell.length_a   1.000
_cell.length_b   1.000
_cell.length_c   1.000
_cell.angle_alpha   90.00
_cell.angle_beta   90.00
_cell.angle_gamma   90.00
#
_symmetry.space_group_name_H-M   'P 1'
#
loop_
_entity.id
_entity.type
_entity.pdbx_description
1 polymer ?
#
loop_
_entity_poly.entity_id
_entity_poly.type
_entity_poly.pdbx_seq_one_letter_code
_entity_poly.pdbx_strand_id
1 'polypeptide(L)'
;MNMSEEDVQQKLRDLFSDERLGAGSTLNPETIVAGARRRRRRRQLMQTTSGMAAAIVMVGGGLTVFTIHGKDGNAAFPGDQLTMGAASSSLVRPGPGSVEPPMSSSVAPPPEQTSAPPPSTVSDGPAKPPKSTAASRPPTQGKVTTGALLTSAGFGKLRLGMSESEAEAAAGPLRAKEARGACTYGYAEGAAVPGPASVSLTEAEGITVINPAGTVHTPEGIGVGSTEADILAAYPGSTKNGGAYVAPVSAVSAYRIFVAKDGSAVSILLTSLNQDCQFS
;
A
#
# COMPACT_ATOMS: atom_id res chain seq x y z
N MET A 1 -1.27 51.68 -3.21
CA MET A 1 -2.48 51.75 -4.07
C MET A 1 -3.39 50.63 -3.60
N ASN A 2 -4.48 50.96 -2.90
CA ASN A 2 -5.48 49.98 -2.46
C ASN A 2 -6.43 49.75 -3.64
N MET A 3 -6.39 48.58 -4.26
CA MET A 3 -7.41 48.19 -5.26
C MET A 3 -8.68 47.81 -4.51
N SER A 4 -9.84 48.26 -4.98
CA SER A 4 -11.13 47.87 -4.41
C SER A 4 -11.40 46.40 -4.71
N GLU A 5 -12.26 45.77 -3.92
CA GLU A 5 -12.65 44.36 -4.13
C GLU A 5 -13.32 44.15 -5.50
N GLU A 6 -14.01 45.18 -5.99
CA GLU A 6 -14.64 45.23 -7.30
C GLU A 6 -13.60 45.21 -8.43
N ASP A 7 -12.50 45.95 -8.29
CA ASP A 7 -11.40 45.96 -9.25
C ASP A 7 -10.71 44.58 -9.31
N VAL A 8 -10.57 43.91 -8.17
CA VAL A 8 -10.02 42.55 -8.10
C VAL A 8 -10.93 41.55 -8.81
N GLN A 9 -12.24 41.60 -8.55
CA GLN A 9 -13.20 40.72 -9.23
C GLN A 9 -13.24 40.95 -10.74
N GLN A 10 -13.14 42.20 -11.18
CA GLN A 10 -13.12 42.55 -12.58
C GLN A 10 -11.86 42.01 -13.27
N LYS A 11 -10.70 42.14 -12.62
CA LYS A 11 -9.42 41.66 -13.13
C LYS A 11 -9.34 40.13 -13.16
N LEU A 12 -9.98 39.45 -12.21
CA LEU A 12 -10.11 37.99 -12.23
C LEU A 12 -11.01 37.52 -13.38
N ARG A 13 -12.16 38.16 -13.60
CA ARG A 13 -13.03 37.85 -14.76
C ARG A 13 -12.29 38.02 -16.08
N ASP A 14 -11.48 39.07 -16.21
CA ASP A 14 -10.67 39.33 -17.39
C ASP A 14 -9.61 38.25 -17.60
N LEU A 15 -8.89 37.84 -16.54
CA LEU A 15 -7.90 36.75 -16.60
C LEU A 15 -8.51 35.40 -16.96
N PHE A 16 -9.70 35.06 -16.44
CA PHE A 16 -10.38 33.80 -16.76
C PHE A 16 -11.08 33.81 -18.13
N SER A 17 -11.18 34.98 -18.78
CA SER A 17 -11.72 35.12 -20.14
C SER A 17 -10.63 35.03 -21.22
N ASP A 18 -9.35 34.90 -20.84
CA ASP A 18 -8.25 34.68 -21.78
C ASP A 18 -8.38 33.30 -22.45
N GLU A 19 -8.66 33.31 -23.76
CA GLU A 19 -8.73 32.10 -24.60
C GLU A 19 -7.47 31.22 -24.50
N ARG A 20 -6.33 31.75 -24.06
CA ARG A 20 -5.09 30.97 -23.85
C ARG A 20 -5.12 30.09 -22.61
N LEU A 21 -5.98 30.37 -21.63
CA LEU A 21 -6.23 29.52 -20.47
C LEU A 21 -7.37 28.52 -20.71
N GLY A 22 -7.99 28.57 -21.90
CA GLY A 22 -8.95 27.59 -22.39
C GLY A 22 -8.27 26.24 -22.66
N ALA A 23 -7.95 25.50 -21.60
CA ALA A 23 -7.75 24.06 -21.71
C ALA A 23 -9.11 23.43 -22.05
N GLY A 24 -9.44 23.43 -23.35
CA GLY A 24 -10.56 22.65 -23.86
C GLY A 24 -10.36 21.21 -23.37
N SER A 25 -11.27 20.74 -22.51
CA SER A 25 -11.27 19.35 -22.07
C SER A 25 -11.52 18.48 -23.30
N THR A 26 -10.44 17.97 -23.89
CA THR A 26 -10.48 17.02 -25.02
C THR A 26 -11.00 15.65 -24.59
N LEU A 27 -11.28 15.47 -23.31
CA LEU A 27 -11.85 14.25 -22.76
C LEU A 27 -13.38 14.29 -22.91
N ASN A 28 -13.85 13.39 -23.76
CA ASN A 28 -15.25 13.18 -24.05
C ASN A 28 -15.99 12.76 -22.76
N PRO A 29 -16.96 13.55 -22.25
CA PRO A 29 -17.58 13.32 -20.94
C PRO A 29 -18.25 11.94 -20.84
N GLU A 30 -18.68 11.38 -21.97
CA GLU A 30 -19.25 10.04 -22.03
C GLU A 30 -18.25 8.95 -21.65
N THR A 31 -16.96 9.12 -21.97
CA THR A 31 -15.90 8.15 -21.60
C THR A 31 -15.62 8.17 -20.09
N ILE A 32 -15.72 9.34 -19.46
CA ILE A 32 -15.57 9.51 -18.00
C ILE A 32 -16.73 8.82 -17.29
N VAL A 33 -17.96 9.07 -17.76
CA VAL A 33 -19.16 8.44 -17.20
C VAL A 33 -19.16 6.93 -17.44
N ALA A 34 -18.73 6.46 -18.61
CA ALA A 34 -18.60 5.03 -18.90
C ALA A 34 -17.55 4.35 -18.00
N GLY A 35 -16.40 4.99 -17.77
CA GLY A 35 -15.38 4.52 -16.83
C GLY A 35 -15.90 4.43 -15.39
N ALA A 36 -16.60 5.47 -14.93
CA ALA A 36 -17.23 5.51 -13.60
C ALA A 36 -18.32 4.42 -13.45
N ARG A 37 -19.15 4.21 -14.48
CA ARG A 37 -20.24 3.20 -14.46
C ARG A 37 -19.69 1.77 -14.46
N ARG A 38 -18.59 1.50 -15.17
CA ARG A 38 -17.89 0.20 -15.16
C ARG A 38 -17.35 -0.15 -13.77
N ARG A 39 -16.79 0.84 -13.05
CA ARG A 39 -16.28 0.66 -11.68
C ARG A 39 -17.40 0.36 -10.68
N ARG A 40 -18.57 1.00 -10.81
CA ARG A 40 -19.74 0.74 -9.96
C ARG A 40 -20.34 -0.65 -10.16
N ARG A 41 -20.43 -1.14 -11.40
CA ARG A 41 -20.87 -2.52 -11.69
C ARG A 41 -19.95 -3.59 -11.09
N ARG A 42 -18.62 -3.39 -11.13
CA ARG A 42 -17.67 -4.32 -10.50
C ARG A 42 -17.85 -4.40 -8.98
N ARG A 43 -18.17 -3.29 -8.32
CA ARG A 43 -18.43 -3.27 -6.86
C ARG A 43 -19.70 -4.05 -6.47
N GLN A 44 -20.74 -4.02 -7.32
CA GLN A 44 -21.98 -4.76 -7.04
C GLN A 44 -21.82 -6.29 -7.17
N LEU A 45 -20.85 -6.77 -7.96
CA LEU A 45 -20.58 -8.20 -8.10
C LEU A 45 -19.69 -8.80 -6.99
N MET A 46 -19.04 -7.95 -6.17
CA MET A 46 -18.20 -8.41 -5.06
C MET A 46 -18.93 -8.46 -3.70
N GLN A 47 -20.22 -8.11 -3.65
CA GLN A 47 -21.03 -8.15 -2.42
C GLN A 47 -21.94 -9.40 -2.30
N THR A 48 -21.87 -10.36 -3.23
CA THR A 48 -22.74 -11.56 -3.22
C THR A 48 -22.05 -12.85 -2.80
N THR A 49 -20.81 -12.81 -2.33
CA THR A 49 -20.06 -14.00 -1.88
C THR A 49 -19.39 -13.77 -0.52
N SER A 50 -20.17 -13.83 0.56
CA SER A 50 -19.67 -14.18 1.91
C SER A 50 -20.85 -14.54 2.81
N GLY A 51 -21.55 -15.60 2.42
CA GLY A 51 -22.52 -16.29 3.28
C GLY A 51 -21.87 -17.52 3.90
N MET A 52 -21.96 -17.60 5.24
CA MET A 52 -21.78 -18.77 6.12
C MET A 52 -20.37 -19.28 6.44
N ALA A 53 -19.95 -19.14 7.71
CA ALA A 53 -19.93 -20.24 8.69
C ALA A 53 -19.22 -19.82 10.00
N ALA A 54 -19.94 -19.87 11.13
CA ALA A 54 -19.41 -20.28 12.44
C ALA A 54 -20.56 -20.31 13.47
N ALA A 55 -21.33 -21.40 13.48
CA ALA A 55 -22.11 -21.78 14.65
C ALA A 55 -21.20 -22.63 15.54
N ILE A 56 -20.79 -22.11 16.70
CA ILE A 56 -20.26 -22.93 17.79
C ILE A 56 -21.22 -22.79 18.97
N VAL A 57 -21.89 -23.91 19.23
CA VAL A 57 -22.68 -24.18 20.42
C VAL A 57 -21.72 -24.26 21.62
N MET A 58 -21.87 -23.36 22.58
CA MET A 58 -21.46 -23.62 23.97
C MET A 58 -22.67 -23.51 24.87
N VAL A 59 -23.22 -24.68 25.18
CA VAL A 59 -24.05 -24.94 26.34
C VAL A 59 -23.14 -24.96 27.56
N GLY A 60 -23.48 -24.21 28.62
CA GLY A 60 -23.05 -24.56 29.98
C GLY A 60 -22.63 -23.41 30.88
N GLY A 61 -23.59 -22.91 31.67
CA GLY A 61 -23.39 -22.70 33.12
C GLY A 61 -22.86 -21.35 33.59
N GLY A 62 -23.65 -20.67 34.43
CA GLY A 62 -23.12 -19.73 35.42
C GLY A 62 -23.93 -18.46 35.63
N LEU A 63 -25.01 -18.54 36.42
CA LEU A 63 -25.66 -17.38 37.05
C LEU A 63 -24.67 -16.65 37.97
N THR A 64 -24.50 -15.33 37.80
CA THR A 64 -24.47 -14.40 38.94
C THR A 64 -25.15 -13.09 38.57
N VAL A 65 -26.24 -12.84 39.30
CA VAL A 65 -27.06 -11.63 39.32
C VAL A 65 -26.24 -10.47 39.87
N PHE A 66 -26.16 -9.36 39.13
CA PHE A 66 -25.84 -8.05 39.71
C PHE A 66 -27.08 -7.17 39.63
N THR A 67 -27.62 -6.87 40.80
CA THR A 67 -28.72 -5.92 41.02
C THR A 67 -28.16 -4.50 40.99
N ILE A 68 -28.63 -3.69 40.03
CA ILE A 68 -28.53 -2.24 40.12
C ILE A 68 -29.92 -1.73 40.48
N HIS A 69 -30.10 -1.41 41.76
CA HIS A 69 -31.25 -0.65 42.26
C HIS A 69 -30.99 0.84 42.07
N GLY A 70 -32.03 1.54 41.60
CA GLY A 70 -32.22 2.96 41.88
C GLY A 70 -32.45 3.84 40.65
N LYS A 71 -33.72 4.04 40.28
CA LYS A 71 -34.52 5.22 40.70
C LYS A 71 -35.48 5.67 39.59
N ASP A 72 -36.77 5.48 39.89
CA ASP A 72 -37.97 6.26 39.56
C ASP A 72 -38.19 6.76 38.13
N GLY A 73 -39.23 6.23 37.47
CA GLY A 73 -39.78 6.84 36.26
C GLY A 73 -40.84 5.98 35.58
N ASN A 74 -42.09 6.08 36.05
CA ASN A 74 -43.31 5.54 35.44
C ASN A 74 -43.36 5.68 33.91
N ALA A 75 -43.70 4.60 33.20
CA ALA A 75 -44.79 4.57 32.22
C ALA A 75 -45.04 3.14 31.76
N ALA A 76 -46.19 2.61 32.16
CA ALA A 76 -46.84 1.46 31.52
C ALA A 76 -47.40 1.86 30.15
N PHE A 77 -47.40 0.95 29.18
CA PHE A 77 -48.61 0.49 28.46
C PHE A 77 -48.31 -0.82 27.70
N PRO A 78 -49.28 -1.75 27.59
CA PRO A 78 -49.12 -3.10 27.02
C PRO A 78 -49.75 -3.25 25.62
N GLY A 79 -49.51 -4.41 24.98
CA GLY A 79 -50.17 -4.89 23.76
C GLY A 79 -49.27 -4.75 22.52
N ASP A 80 -49.14 -5.71 21.61
CA ASP A 80 -50.06 -6.79 21.29
C ASP A 80 -49.32 -7.97 20.65
N GLN A 81 -49.95 -9.12 20.80
CA GLN A 81 -49.57 -10.44 20.30
C GLN A 81 -49.83 -10.54 18.78
N LEU A 82 -49.59 -11.74 18.22
CA LEU A 82 -49.92 -12.24 16.86
C LEU A 82 -48.71 -12.30 15.92
N THR A 83 -48.49 -13.33 15.12
CA THR A 83 -49.01 -14.70 15.02
C THR A 83 -48.11 -15.41 14.01
N MET A 84 -48.01 -16.73 14.17
CA MET A 84 -47.26 -17.69 13.36
C MET A 84 -47.47 -17.58 11.84
N GLY A 85 -46.40 -17.90 11.10
CA GLY A 85 -46.43 -18.22 9.68
C GLY A 85 -45.34 -19.25 9.36
N ALA A 86 -45.52 -20.50 9.83
CA ALA A 86 -44.73 -21.63 9.40
C ALA A 86 -45.18 -22.06 7.99
N ALA A 87 -44.27 -22.06 7.03
CA ALA A 87 -44.45 -22.73 5.75
C ALA A 87 -43.29 -23.72 5.56
N SER A 88 -43.61 -25.00 5.73
CA SER A 88 -42.81 -26.13 5.25
C SER A 88 -43.01 -26.27 3.75
N SER A 89 -41.94 -26.44 2.98
CA SER A 89 -42.01 -27.08 1.66
C SER A 89 -40.66 -27.68 1.26
N SER A 90 -40.68 -29.02 1.19
CA SER A 90 -40.06 -29.91 0.20
C SER A 90 -38.55 -29.86 -0.06
N LEU A 91 -37.90 -30.94 0.39
CA LEU A 91 -36.65 -31.52 -0.10
C LEU A 91 -36.65 -31.70 -1.63
N VAL A 92 -35.61 -31.16 -2.31
CA VAL A 92 -35.19 -31.61 -3.63
C VAL A 92 -33.70 -31.97 -3.57
N ARG A 93 -33.43 -33.20 -3.98
CA ARG A 93 -32.17 -33.94 -3.94
C ARG A 93 -31.28 -33.55 -5.14
N PRO A 94 -30.01 -33.14 -4.94
CA PRO A 94 -29.05 -33.05 -6.04
C PRO A 94 -28.43 -34.43 -6.32
N GLY A 95 -28.48 -34.86 -7.57
CA GLY A 95 -27.77 -36.05 -8.06
C GLY A 95 -26.28 -35.77 -8.30
N PRO A 96 -25.38 -36.74 -8.10
CA PRO A 96 -23.97 -36.58 -8.41
C PRO A 96 -23.72 -36.83 -9.91
N GLY A 97 -23.46 -35.75 -10.65
CA GLY A 97 -22.92 -35.81 -12.01
C GLY A 97 -21.40 -36.04 -11.95
N SER A 98 -21.01 -37.29 -12.15
CA SER A 98 -19.63 -37.73 -12.37
C SER A 98 -19.17 -37.30 -13.76
N VAL A 99 -18.11 -36.50 -13.87
CA VAL A 99 -17.33 -36.37 -15.11
C VAL A 99 -15.84 -36.38 -14.77
N GLU A 100 -15.21 -37.37 -15.38
CA GLU A 100 -13.84 -37.87 -15.32
C GLU A 100 -12.89 -36.98 -16.15
N PRO A 101 -11.66 -36.68 -15.67
CA PRO A 101 -10.63 -36.11 -16.53
C PRO A 101 -9.88 -37.21 -17.30
N PRO A 102 -9.62 -37.05 -18.61
CA PRO A 102 -8.85 -38.04 -19.37
C PRO A 102 -7.37 -38.01 -18.99
N MET A 103 -6.84 -39.21 -18.71
CA MET A 103 -5.42 -39.50 -18.68
C MET A 103 -4.83 -39.56 -20.10
N SER A 104 -3.66 -38.95 -20.30
CA SER A 104 -2.63 -39.33 -21.27
C SER A 104 -1.53 -38.28 -21.27
N SER A 105 -0.24 -38.55 -21.46
CA SER A 105 0.51 -39.80 -21.55
C SER A 105 1.98 -39.44 -21.33
N SER A 106 2.70 -40.34 -20.67
CA SER A 106 4.15 -40.35 -20.50
C SER A 106 4.82 -40.80 -21.80
N VAL A 107 5.80 -40.05 -22.32
CA VAL A 107 6.75 -40.53 -23.35
C VAL A 107 8.15 -39.97 -23.09
N ALA A 108 9.10 -40.89 -22.97
CA ALA A 108 10.55 -40.79 -23.13
C ALA A 108 10.99 -42.03 -23.97
N PRO A 109 12.25 -42.23 -24.47
CA PRO A 109 13.49 -41.44 -24.46
C PRO A 109 14.18 -41.38 -25.88
N PRO A 110 15.52 -41.53 -26.11
CA PRO A 110 16.45 -40.58 -26.76
C PRO A 110 16.97 -41.04 -28.16
N PRO A 111 17.96 -40.37 -28.81
CA PRO A 111 19.38 -40.63 -28.52
C PRO A 111 20.34 -39.42 -28.63
N GLU A 112 21.51 -39.62 -28.03
CA GLU A 112 22.75 -38.85 -28.14
C GLU A 112 23.24 -38.74 -29.60
N GLN A 113 23.78 -37.58 -29.97
CA GLN A 113 24.72 -37.47 -31.08
C GLN A 113 25.93 -36.62 -30.69
N THR A 114 27.02 -37.33 -30.50
CA THR A 114 28.41 -36.93 -30.70
C THR A 114 28.60 -36.15 -32.00
N SER A 115 29.29 -35.00 -31.93
CA SER A 115 30.26 -34.58 -32.95
C SER A 115 31.15 -33.45 -32.44
N ALA A 116 32.41 -33.80 -32.14
CA ALA A 116 33.54 -32.89 -32.15
C ALA A 116 33.95 -32.56 -33.60
N PRO A 117 34.59 -31.40 -33.85
CA PRO A 117 35.89 -31.41 -34.56
C PRO A 117 36.84 -30.26 -34.10
N PRO A 118 37.97 -30.00 -34.78
CA PRO A 118 39.34 -30.45 -34.50
C PRO A 118 40.22 -29.38 -33.81
N PRO A 119 41.47 -29.73 -33.40
CA PRO A 119 42.40 -28.78 -32.78
C PRO A 119 43.03 -27.87 -33.83
N SER A 120 43.07 -26.56 -33.55
CA SER A 120 43.95 -25.62 -34.24
C SER A 120 45.01 -25.10 -33.27
N THR A 121 46.21 -25.63 -33.46
CA THR A 121 47.48 -25.08 -33.03
C THR A 121 47.63 -23.64 -33.52
N VAL A 122 47.88 -22.69 -32.62
CA VAL A 122 48.41 -21.37 -32.98
C VAL A 122 49.64 -21.07 -32.13
N SER A 123 50.66 -20.61 -32.85
CA SER A 123 52.05 -20.38 -32.50
C SER A 123 52.32 -19.60 -31.22
N ASP A 124 53.39 -20.06 -30.59
CA ASP A 124 54.32 -19.30 -29.75
C ASP A 124 54.68 -17.93 -30.36
N GLY A 125 54.58 -16.89 -29.53
CA GLY A 125 55.01 -15.54 -29.82
C GLY A 125 54.94 -14.70 -28.54
N PRO A 126 56.06 -14.21 -27.99
CA PRO A 126 56.05 -13.41 -26.76
C PRO A 126 55.52 -12.01 -27.06
N ALA A 127 54.20 -11.82 -26.93
CA ALA A 127 53.58 -10.52 -26.95
C ALA A 127 53.73 -9.86 -25.57
N LYS A 128 54.47 -8.74 -25.54
CA LYS A 128 54.55 -7.80 -24.41
C LYS A 128 53.14 -7.56 -23.82
N PRO A 129 52.97 -7.60 -22.49
CA PRO A 129 51.68 -7.28 -21.88
C PRO A 129 51.30 -5.83 -22.22
N PRO A 130 50.10 -5.57 -22.76
CA PRO A 130 49.62 -4.20 -22.89
C PRO A 130 49.52 -3.59 -21.49
N LYS A 131 50.05 -2.37 -21.35
CA LYS A 131 49.86 -1.52 -20.16
C LYS A 131 48.37 -1.54 -19.83
N SER A 132 48.05 -2.13 -18.69
CA SER A 132 46.72 -2.11 -18.09
C SER A 132 46.28 -0.66 -17.96
N THR A 133 45.43 -0.21 -18.88
CA THR A 133 44.59 0.97 -18.70
C THR A 133 43.90 0.76 -17.36
N ALA A 134 44.13 1.69 -16.42
CA ALA A 134 43.45 1.66 -15.14
C ALA A 134 41.95 1.56 -15.43
N ALA A 135 41.37 0.38 -15.17
CA ALA A 135 39.95 0.21 -15.15
C ALA A 135 39.43 1.20 -14.12
N SER A 136 38.78 2.27 -14.60
CA SER A 136 38.02 3.19 -13.78
C SER A 136 37.04 2.32 -13.00
N ARG A 137 37.38 2.08 -11.73
CA ARG A 137 36.52 1.35 -10.80
C ARG A 137 35.17 2.09 -10.84
N PRO A 138 34.05 1.42 -11.15
CA PRO A 138 32.74 2.04 -11.05
C PRO A 138 32.66 2.71 -9.69
N PRO A 139 32.20 3.98 -9.59
CA PRO A 139 32.07 4.65 -8.31
C PRO A 139 31.33 3.70 -7.39
N THR A 140 31.97 3.34 -6.28
CA THR A 140 31.34 2.52 -5.25
C THR A 140 30.22 3.38 -4.71
N GLN A 141 29.01 3.15 -5.22
CA GLN A 141 27.80 3.86 -4.84
C GLN A 141 27.68 3.83 -3.32
N GLY A 142 27.78 5.00 -2.70
CA GLY A 142 27.90 5.14 -1.26
C GLY A 142 26.58 4.77 -0.59
N LYS A 143 26.56 3.67 0.15
CA LYS A 143 25.44 3.36 1.05
C LYS A 143 25.28 4.51 2.05
N VAL A 144 24.10 5.10 2.09
CA VAL A 144 23.72 6.09 3.10
C VAL A 144 23.46 5.34 4.40
N THR A 145 24.28 5.61 5.42
CA THR A 145 24.19 4.99 6.75
C THR A 145 23.97 6.01 7.86
N THR A 146 23.77 7.28 7.48
CA THR A 146 23.46 8.37 8.40
C THR A 146 21.94 8.51 8.55
N GLY A 147 21.52 8.86 9.77
CA GLY A 147 20.10 9.02 10.09
C GLY A 147 19.48 7.77 10.72
N ALA A 148 18.17 7.83 10.93
CA ALA A 148 17.45 6.74 11.57
C ALA A 148 17.08 5.63 10.59
N LEU A 149 17.11 4.39 11.07
CA LEU A 149 16.78 3.21 10.27
C LEU A 149 15.26 3.07 10.10
N LEU A 150 14.81 3.12 8.86
CA LEU A 150 13.44 2.77 8.44
C LEU A 150 13.45 1.33 7.92
N THR A 151 12.86 0.41 8.67
CA THR A 151 12.82 -1.02 8.33
C THR A 151 11.56 -1.38 7.54
N SER A 152 11.54 -2.55 6.89
CA SER A 152 10.37 -3.03 6.13
C SER A 152 9.12 -3.23 6.98
N ALA A 153 9.30 -3.37 8.29
CA ALA A 153 8.23 -3.50 9.27
C ALA A 153 7.83 -2.17 9.92
N GLY A 154 8.71 -1.15 9.95
CA GLY A 154 8.41 0.14 10.59
C GLY A 154 9.60 0.98 11.02
N PHE A 155 9.34 1.95 11.91
CA PHE A 155 10.26 3.00 12.34
C PHE A 155 10.32 3.06 13.87
N GLY A 156 11.44 2.61 14.46
CA GLY A 156 11.53 2.44 15.91
C GLY A 156 10.52 1.41 16.44
N LYS A 157 9.68 1.82 17.39
CA LYS A 157 8.59 0.99 17.90
C LYS A 157 7.32 1.04 17.04
N LEU A 158 7.17 2.00 16.14
CA LEU A 158 6.03 2.05 15.23
C LEU A 158 6.14 0.97 14.17
N ARG A 159 5.02 0.33 13.86
CA ARG A 159 4.90 -0.71 12.84
C ARG A 159 3.68 -0.48 11.98
N LEU A 160 3.76 -0.90 10.71
CA LEU A 160 2.57 -1.01 9.87
C LEU A 160 1.60 -2.02 10.51
N GLY A 161 0.30 -1.80 10.36
CA GLY A 161 -0.75 -2.65 10.91
C GLY A 161 -1.16 -2.33 12.35
N MET A 162 -0.39 -1.53 13.09
CA MET A 162 -0.76 -1.16 14.46
C MET A 162 -2.04 -0.33 14.47
N SER A 163 -3.02 -0.74 15.26
CA SER A 163 -4.18 0.10 15.58
C SER A 163 -3.74 1.41 16.26
N GLU A 164 -4.62 2.40 16.32
CA GLU A 164 -4.34 3.67 16.99
C GLU A 164 -3.90 3.46 18.45
N SER A 165 -4.61 2.61 19.19
CA SER A 165 -4.29 2.33 20.60
C SER A 165 -2.94 1.62 20.77
N GLU A 166 -2.60 0.70 19.87
CA GLU A 166 -1.30 0.03 19.87
C GLU A 166 -0.16 0.99 19.52
N ALA A 167 -0.38 1.87 18.55
CA ALA A 167 0.58 2.90 18.19
C ALA A 167 0.82 3.85 19.36
N GLU A 168 -0.24 4.26 20.07
CA GLU A 168 -0.14 5.13 21.24
C GLU A 168 0.53 4.44 22.43
N ALA A 169 0.27 3.14 22.64
CA ALA A 169 0.96 2.35 23.65
C ALA A 169 2.45 2.17 23.32
N ALA A 170 2.80 2.05 22.03
CA ALA A 170 4.17 1.83 21.58
C ALA A 170 5.00 3.12 21.54
N ALA A 171 4.41 4.21 21.05
CA ALA A 171 5.11 5.46 20.73
C ALA A 171 4.70 6.66 21.61
N GLY A 172 3.67 6.51 22.44
CA GLY A 172 3.03 7.64 23.12
C GLY A 172 1.88 8.23 22.30
N PRO A 173 1.09 9.14 22.89
CA PRO A 173 -0.12 9.68 22.25
C PRO A 173 0.18 10.35 20.91
N LEU A 174 -0.60 10.04 19.88
CA LEU A 174 -0.46 10.66 18.58
C LEU A 174 -0.92 12.12 18.65
N ARG A 175 -0.09 13.03 18.16
CA ARG A 175 -0.34 14.47 18.13
C ARG A 175 -1.10 14.88 16.88
N ALA A 176 -1.80 16.02 16.98
CA ALA A 176 -2.50 16.69 15.87
C ALA A 176 -3.30 15.70 14.99
N LYS A 177 -4.06 14.82 15.65
CA LYS A 177 -4.88 13.83 14.97
C LYS A 177 -5.98 14.51 14.15
N GLU A 178 -6.07 14.14 12.88
CA GLU A 178 -7.08 14.65 11.96
C GLU A 178 -7.67 13.49 11.15
N ALA A 179 -8.99 13.34 11.19
CA ALA A 179 -9.70 12.37 10.36
C ALA A 179 -10.11 13.02 9.03
N ARG A 180 -9.70 12.39 7.91
CA ARG A 180 -10.08 12.78 6.54
C ARG A 180 -10.63 11.55 5.81
N GLY A 181 -11.96 11.48 5.71
CA GLY A 181 -12.63 10.31 5.15
C GLY A 181 -12.38 9.07 6.02
N ALA A 182 -11.88 7.98 5.42
CA ALA A 182 -11.55 6.74 6.13
C ALA A 182 -10.14 6.74 6.76
N CYS A 183 -9.39 7.83 6.59
CA CYS A 183 -8.00 7.93 7.02
C CYS A 183 -7.87 8.87 8.21
N THR A 184 -7.21 8.42 9.27
CA THR A 184 -6.77 9.28 10.37
C THR A 184 -5.28 9.56 10.20
N TYR A 185 -4.92 10.83 10.22
CA TYR A 185 -3.53 11.29 10.17
C TYR A 185 -3.12 11.76 11.56
N GLY A 186 -1.88 11.49 11.94
CA GLY A 186 -1.33 11.95 13.21
C GLY A 186 0.18 12.03 13.17
N TYR A 187 0.77 12.53 14.25
CA TYR A 187 2.21 12.64 14.42
C TYR A 187 2.66 11.87 15.64
N ALA A 188 3.68 11.04 15.46
CA ALA A 188 4.36 10.33 16.53
C ALA A 188 5.72 10.99 16.81
N GLU A 189 6.02 11.18 18.09
CA GLU A 189 7.26 11.79 18.57
C GLU A 189 7.65 11.18 19.92
N GLY A 190 8.89 11.39 20.36
CA GLY A 190 9.39 10.93 21.66
C GLY A 190 10.35 9.73 21.56
N ALA A 191 10.82 9.24 22.70
CA ALA A 191 11.96 8.31 22.78
C ALA A 191 11.73 6.93 22.11
N ALA A 192 10.48 6.56 21.84
CA ALA A 192 10.12 5.31 21.19
C ALA A 192 10.25 5.34 19.66
N VAL A 193 10.31 6.52 19.06
CA VAL A 193 10.53 6.75 17.63
C VAL A 193 11.86 7.49 17.44
N PRO A 194 12.76 7.05 16.54
CA PRO A 194 14.07 7.67 16.36
C PRO A 194 14.03 9.15 15.93
N GLY A 195 12.90 9.61 15.42
CA GLY A 195 12.62 10.99 15.08
C GLY A 195 11.10 11.22 14.95
N PRO A 196 10.66 12.47 14.77
CA PRO A 196 9.25 12.75 14.49
C PRO A 196 8.80 12.01 13.23
N ALA A 197 7.60 11.45 13.23
CA ALA A 197 7.05 10.76 12.07
C ALA A 197 5.56 11.06 11.92
N SER A 198 5.13 11.40 10.71
CA SER A 198 3.70 11.42 10.37
C SER A 198 3.24 10.00 10.10
N VAL A 199 2.08 9.64 10.63
CA VAL A 199 1.45 8.34 10.39
C VAL A 199 0.05 8.54 9.81
N SER A 200 -0.35 7.63 8.92
CA SER A 200 -1.75 7.50 8.52
C SER A 200 -2.25 6.12 8.90
N LEU A 201 -3.48 6.06 9.37
CA LEU A 201 -4.12 4.81 9.78
C LEU A 201 -5.57 4.76 9.32
N THR A 202 -6.08 3.54 9.13
CA THR A 202 -7.51 3.26 8.96
C THR A 202 -7.99 2.43 10.14
N GLU A 203 -9.29 2.44 10.41
CA GLU A 203 -9.87 1.61 11.47
C GLU A 203 -9.65 0.10 11.20
N ALA A 204 -9.70 -0.31 9.92
CA ALA A 204 -9.62 -1.71 9.53
C ALA A 204 -8.19 -2.26 9.46
N GLU A 205 -7.22 -1.44 9.04
CA GLU A 205 -5.84 -1.88 8.78
C GLU A 205 -4.81 -1.32 9.77
N GLY A 206 -5.23 -0.42 10.68
CA GLY A 206 -4.28 0.30 11.53
C GLY A 206 -3.37 1.21 10.70
N ILE A 207 -2.13 1.40 11.15
CA ILE A 207 -1.12 2.24 10.47
C ILE A 207 -0.82 1.66 9.09
N THR A 208 -1.14 2.43 8.06
CA THR A 208 -0.90 2.08 6.66
C THR A 208 0.27 2.83 6.06
N VAL A 209 0.67 3.97 6.64
CA VAL A 209 1.84 4.74 6.22
C VAL A 209 2.61 5.26 7.41
N ILE A 210 3.94 5.17 7.34
CA ILE A 210 4.88 5.82 8.26
C ILE A 210 5.79 6.70 7.42
N ASN A 211 5.73 8.01 7.67
CA ASN A 211 6.54 9.03 7.01
C ASN A 211 7.45 9.73 8.04
N PRO A 212 8.67 9.23 8.25
CA PRO A 212 9.63 9.87 9.13
C PRO A 212 10.00 11.27 8.64
N ALA A 213 10.06 12.22 9.55
CA ALA A 213 10.70 13.51 9.31
C ALA A 213 12.22 13.40 9.54
N GLY A 214 12.99 14.14 8.74
CA GLY A 214 14.44 14.20 8.86
C GLY A 214 15.18 13.11 8.09
N THR A 215 16.46 12.92 8.43
CA THR A 215 17.34 11.97 7.73
C THR A 215 17.04 10.55 8.15
N VAL A 216 16.61 9.73 7.20
CA VAL A 216 16.41 8.29 7.37
C VAL A 216 17.08 7.50 6.26
N HIS A 217 17.38 6.24 6.55
CA HIS A 217 17.86 5.31 5.55
C HIS A 217 17.21 3.92 5.73
N THR A 218 17.19 3.15 4.66
CA THR A 218 16.76 1.76 4.65
C THR A 218 17.90 0.82 5.08
N PRO A 219 17.64 -0.46 5.41
CA PRO A 219 18.69 -1.44 5.71
C PRO A 219 19.71 -1.61 4.56
N GLU A 220 19.26 -1.41 3.32
CA GLU A 220 20.09 -1.52 2.12
C GLU A 220 20.99 -0.30 1.91
N GLY A 221 20.79 0.77 2.70
CA GLY A 221 21.56 2.00 2.66
C GLY A 221 21.03 3.01 1.64
N ILE A 222 19.73 2.96 1.33
CA ILE A 222 19.07 3.99 0.53
C ILE A 222 18.53 5.05 1.48
N GLY A 223 18.94 6.29 1.27
CA GLY A 223 18.59 7.44 2.10
C GLY A 223 18.52 8.71 1.26
N VAL A 224 18.34 9.86 1.91
CA VAL A 224 18.41 11.17 1.22
C VAL A 224 19.78 11.31 0.52
N GLY A 225 19.76 11.69 -0.75
CA GLY A 225 20.94 11.82 -1.61
C GLY A 225 21.30 10.57 -2.43
N SER A 226 20.70 9.40 -2.15
CA SER A 226 20.91 8.19 -2.97
C SER A 226 20.47 8.43 -4.41
N THR A 227 21.24 7.96 -5.38
CA THR A 227 20.91 8.13 -6.80
C THR A 227 19.85 7.14 -7.25
N GLU A 228 19.16 7.43 -8.34
CA GLU A 228 18.25 6.49 -9.01
C GLU A 228 18.91 5.13 -9.27
N ALA A 229 20.18 5.13 -9.67
CA ALA A 229 20.92 3.89 -9.90
C ALA A 229 21.14 3.10 -8.60
N ASP A 230 21.39 3.77 -7.47
CA ASP A 230 21.52 3.12 -6.15
C ASP A 230 20.19 2.48 -5.74
N ILE A 231 19.08 3.20 -5.93
CA ILE A 231 17.72 2.72 -5.62
C ILE A 231 17.41 1.45 -6.40
N LEU A 232 17.64 1.46 -7.71
CA LEU A 232 17.36 0.32 -8.59
C LEU A 232 18.31 -0.86 -8.33
N ALA A 233 19.55 -0.60 -7.93
CA ALA A 233 20.49 -1.64 -7.53
C ALA A 233 20.09 -2.31 -6.20
N ALA A 234 19.65 -1.52 -5.22
CA ALA A 234 19.18 -2.02 -3.93
C ALA A 234 17.82 -2.73 -4.03
N TYR A 235 16.94 -2.25 -4.91
CA TYR A 235 15.57 -2.74 -5.08
C TYR A 235 15.23 -2.96 -6.57
N PRO A 236 15.68 -4.07 -7.18
CA PRO A 236 15.47 -4.33 -8.61
C PRO A 236 13.99 -4.46 -9.03
N GLY A 237 13.08 -4.73 -8.08
CA GLY A 237 11.64 -4.80 -8.31
C GLY A 237 10.91 -3.45 -8.22
N SER A 238 11.64 -2.34 -8.11
CA SER A 238 11.03 -1.01 -7.94
C SER A 238 10.32 -0.55 -9.20
N THR A 239 9.18 0.12 -9.02
CA THR A 239 8.42 0.75 -10.10
C THR A 239 8.39 2.26 -9.93
N LYS A 240 8.55 3.02 -11.01
CA LYS A 240 8.48 4.48 -10.99
C LYS A 240 7.02 4.95 -11.10
N ASN A 241 6.59 5.78 -10.16
CA ASN A 241 5.26 6.40 -10.16
C ASN A 241 5.41 7.91 -9.89
N GLY A 242 5.31 8.71 -10.95
CA GLY A 242 5.55 10.15 -10.88
C GLY A 242 6.98 10.45 -10.41
N GLY A 243 7.11 11.29 -9.39
CA GLY A 243 8.39 11.65 -8.77
C GLY A 243 8.87 10.68 -7.69
N ALA A 244 8.41 9.43 -7.66
CA ALA A 244 8.82 8.46 -6.65
C ALA A 244 9.03 7.05 -7.21
N TYR A 245 9.94 6.30 -6.58
CA TYR A 245 10.08 4.85 -6.74
C TYR A 245 9.28 4.15 -5.65
N VAL A 246 8.51 3.14 -6.05
CA VAL A 246 7.83 2.20 -5.13
C VAL A 246 8.63 0.91 -5.14
N ALA A 247 9.34 0.64 -4.04
CA ALA A 247 10.21 -0.51 -3.85
C ALA A 247 9.54 -1.53 -2.92
N PRO A 248 9.04 -2.67 -3.43
CA PRO A 248 8.45 -3.72 -2.60
C PRO A 248 9.51 -4.29 -1.65
N VAL A 249 9.21 -4.32 -0.35
CA VAL A 249 10.16 -4.80 0.69
C VAL A 249 9.62 -5.97 1.51
N SER A 250 8.33 -6.28 1.34
CA SER A 250 7.70 -7.52 1.81
C SER A 250 6.47 -7.83 0.95
N ALA A 251 5.76 -8.91 1.28
CA ALA A 251 4.48 -9.24 0.65
C ALA A 251 3.37 -8.20 0.90
N VAL A 252 3.54 -7.32 1.89
CA VAL A 252 2.50 -6.37 2.33
C VAL A 252 3.00 -4.93 2.44
N SER A 253 4.30 -4.66 2.24
CA SER A 253 4.87 -3.33 2.41
C SER A 253 5.86 -2.95 1.31
N ALA A 254 5.97 -1.64 1.09
CA ALA A 254 6.90 -1.02 0.14
C ALA A 254 7.50 0.26 0.73
N TYR A 255 8.73 0.58 0.34
CA TYR A 255 9.24 1.94 0.48
C TYR A 255 8.76 2.79 -0.68
N ARG A 256 8.33 4.02 -0.39
CA ARG A 256 8.11 5.06 -1.39
C ARG A 256 9.24 6.07 -1.27
N ILE A 257 10.12 6.08 -2.25
CA ILE A 257 11.32 6.91 -2.29
C ILE A 257 11.07 8.04 -3.27
N PHE A 258 10.86 9.25 -2.77
CA PHE A 258 10.67 10.42 -3.61
C PHE A 258 12.02 10.89 -4.13
N VAL A 259 12.07 11.27 -5.41
CA VAL A 259 13.28 11.73 -6.09
C VAL A 259 13.12 13.16 -6.61
N ALA A 260 14.19 13.94 -6.51
CA ALA A 260 14.29 15.25 -7.15
C ALA A 260 14.41 15.11 -8.68
N LYS A 261 14.42 16.26 -9.38
CA LYS A 261 14.56 16.31 -10.85
C LYS A 261 15.88 15.73 -11.36
N ASP A 262 16.92 15.73 -10.54
CA ASP A 262 18.23 15.15 -10.83
C ASP A 262 18.30 13.64 -10.54
N GLY A 263 17.20 13.03 -10.08
CA GLY A 263 17.11 11.61 -9.75
C GLY A 263 17.65 11.25 -8.36
N SER A 264 18.03 12.22 -7.53
CA SER A 264 18.46 11.98 -6.15
C SER A 264 17.27 11.79 -5.21
N ALA A 265 17.34 10.85 -4.28
CA ALA A 265 16.33 10.62 -3.25
C ALA A 265 16.24 11.83 -2.30
N VAL A 266 15.03 12.35 -2.08
CA VAL A 266 14.78 13.49 -1.19
C VAL A 266 14.01 13.11 0.07
N SER A 267 13.22 12.03 0.03
CA SER A 267 12.53 11.49 1.19
C SER A 267 12.17 10.02 0.97
N ILE A 268 11.98 9.31 2.07
CA ILE A 268 11.60 7.89 2.07
C ILE A 268 10.50 7.70 3.12
N LEU A 269 9.41 7.09 2.71
CA LEU A 269 8.36 6.64 3.62
C LEU A 269 8.08 5.16 3.43
N LEU A 270 7.47 4.53 4.43
CA LEU A 270 7.06 3.13 4.40
C LEU A 270 5.54 3.06 4.27
N THR A 271 5.05 2.27 3.32
CA THR A 271 3.61 2.08 3.04
C THR A 271 3.22 0.62 3.06
N SER A 272 1.99 0.33 3.49
CA SER A 272 1.28 -0.89 3.10
C SER A 272 0.99 -0.86 1.59
N LEU A 273 1.05 -2.01 0.92
CA LEU A 273 0.79 -2.11 -0.53
C LEU A 273 -0.67 -1.82 -0.90
N ASN A 274 -1.61 -2.02 0.02
CA ASN A 274 -3.05 -1.86 -0.21
C ASN A 274 -3.59 -0.53 0.35
N GLN A 275 -2.72 0.42 0.69
CA GLN A 275 -3.15 1.63 1.37
C GLN A 275 -3.80 2.66 0.45
N ASP A 276 -4.93 3.20 0.90
CA ASP A 276 -5.68 4.28 0.24
C ASP A 276 -5.38 5.69 0.84
N CYS A 277 -4.61 5.76 1.93
CA CYS A 277 -4.33 6.97 2.70
C CYS A 277 -3.02 7.65 2.29
N GLN A 278 -3.06 8.50 1.27
CA GLN A 278 -1.87 9.21 0.81
C GLN A 278 -1.69 10.57 1.50
N PHE A 279 -0.45 10.84 1.93
CA PHE A 279 -0.01 12.20 2.24
C PHE A 279 0.08 12.99 0.92
N SER A 280 -0.86 13.92 0.72
CA SER A 280 -0.89 14.86 -0.42
C SER A 280 0.00 16.06 -0.19
#